data_AF-A0A4R3HBM9-F1
#
_entry.id   AF-A0A4R3HBM9-F1
#
_cell.length_a   1.000
_cell.length_b   1.000
_cell.length_c   1.000
_cell.angle_alpha   90.00
_cell.angle_beta   90.00
_cell.angle_gamma   90.00
#
_symmetry.space_group_name_H-M   'P 1'
#
loop_
_entity.id
_entity.type
_entity.pdbx_description
1 polymer ?
#
loop_
_entity_poly.entity_id
_entity_poly.type
_entity_poly.pdbx_seq_one_letter_code
_entity_poly.pdbx_strand_id
1 'polypeptide(L)'
;MGITLARSIIENTALLWRLRKMLEGRAIQKPDTLNDMLMPMLLGFKSEANFPQAVNVLSLIDRLDKEIPGVRRAYDSFSEAAHPNYGGVSGLYTYTNHKEYRTVFGRDVRPSPIANSAAHITAASLALFNHAFNEIEKLMPIWLAELSPLSGPRDPE
;
A
#
# COMPACT_ATOMS: atom_id res chain seq x y z
N MET A 1 7.23 -13.68 -7.13
CA MET A 1 5.78 -13.59 -6.83
C MET A 1 5.48 -13.12 -5.40
N GLY A 2 6.20 -13.56 -4.36
CA GLY A 2 5.95 -13.10 -2.98
C GLY A 2 6.32 -11.64 -2.69
N ILE A 3 7.44 -11.14 -3.24
CA ILE A 3 7.92 -9.76 -2.99
C ILE A 3 6.98 -8.71 -3.57
N THR A 4 6.40 -8.96 -4.75
CA THR A 4 5.40 -8.07 -5.36
C THR A 4 4.14 -7.98 -4.51
N LEU A 5 3.69 -9.10 -3.92
CA LEU A 5 2.55 -9.11 -2.99
C LEU A 5 2.88 -8.32 -1.72
N ALA A 6 4.06 -8.52 -1.14
CA ALA A 6 4.49 -7.80 0.05
C ALA A 6 4.54 -6.28 -0.17
N ARG A 7 5.02 -5.83 -1.34
CA ARG A 7 4.98 -4.43 -1.76
C ARG A 7 3.55 -3.91 -1.84
N SER A 8 2.65 -4.64 -2.51
CA SER A 8 1.25 -4.26 -2.64
C SER A 8 0.50 -4.23 -1.31
N ILE A 9 0.87 -5.06 -0.33
CA ILE A 9 0.30 -4.97 1.03
C ILE A 9 0.66 -3.62 1.65
N ILE A 10 1.91 -3.18 1.57
CA ILE A 10 2.33 -1.87 2.13
C ILE A 10 1.58 -0.72 1.46
N GLU A 11 1.42 -0.75 0.14
CA GLU A 11 0.67 0.25 -0.63
C GLU A 11 -0.79 0.34 -0.17
N ASN A 12 -1.47 -0.79 0.00
CA ASN A 12 -2.83 -0.85 0.50
C ASN A 12 -2.95 -0.43 1.97
N THR A 13 -1.98 -0.82 2.81
CA THR A 13 -1.91 -0.39 4.21
C THR A 13 -1.81 1.13 4.31
N ALA A 14 -1.00 1.78 3.47
CA ALA A 14 -0.89 3.24 3.46
C ALA A 14 -2.20 3.92 3.05
N LEU A 15 -2.95 3.34 2.10
CA LEU A 15 -4.27 3.83 1.70
C LEU A 15 -5.30 3.70 2.83
N LEU A 16 -5.37 2.52 3.47
CA LEU A 16 -6.26 2.30 4.61
C LEU A 16 -5.89 3.18 5.80
N TRP A 17 -4.61 3.39 6.06
CA TRP A 17 -4.17 4.27 7.14
C TRP A 17 -4.67 5.70 6.93
N ARG A 18 -4.60 6.20 5.69
CA ARG A 18 -5.17 7.50 5.33
C ARG A 18 -6.68 7.53 5.57
N LEU A 19 -7.41 6.50 5.14
CA LEU A 19 -8.85 6.42 5.35
C LEU A 19 -9.20 6.43 6.84
N ARG A 20 -8.50 5.63 7.65
CA ARG A 20 -8.64 5.61 9.10
C ARG A 20 -8.47 7.02 9.70
N LYS A 21 -7.38 7.72 9.36
CA LYS A 21 -7.12 9.08 9.86
C LYS A 21 -8.19 10.09 9.46
N MET A 22 -8.75 9.95 8.26
CA MET A 22 -9.86 10.78 7.81
C MET A 22 -11.12 10.53 8.65
N LEU A 23 -11.43 9.26 8.95
CA LEU A 23 -12.58 8.91 9.79
C LEU A 23 -12.38 9.39 11.24
N GLU A 24 -11.17 9.25 11.80
CA GLU A 24 -10.83 9.76 13.15
C GLU A 24 -10.98 11.30 13.24
N GLY A 25 -10.57 12.03 12.20
CA GLY A 25 -10.56 13.50 12.18
C GLY A 25 -11.87 14.17 11.76
N ARG A 26 -12.92 13.41 11.43
CA ARG A 26 -14.14 13.94 10.80
C ARG A 26 -14.98 14.84 11.70
N ALA A 27 -14.89 14.72 13.03
CA ALA A 27 -15.60 15.62 13.95
C ALA A 27 -15.29 17.12 13.70
N ILE A 28 -14.21 17.42 12.96
CA ILE A 28 -13.73 18.76 12.63
C ILE A 28 -14.01 19.12 11.14
N GLN A 29 -14.51 18.19 10.31
CA GLN A 29 -14.60 18.35 8.85
C GLN A 29 -16.04 18.23 8.32
N LYS A 30 -16.34 18.98 7.25
CA LYS A 30 -17.66 18.96 6.60
C LYS A 30 -17.87 17.64 5.83
N PRO A 31 -19.12 17.15 5.69
CA PRO A 31 -19.43 15.94 4.91
C PRO A 31 -18.88 15.97 3.47
N ASP A 32 -18.96 17.10 2.78
CA ASP A 32 -18.46 17.26 1.40
C ASP A 32 -16.94 17.02 1.31
N THR A 33 -16.20 17.42 2.34
CA THR A 33 -14.74 17.21 2.41
C THR A 33 -14.40 15.72 2.42
N LEU A 34 -15.26 14.87 2.98
CA LEU A 34 -15.03 13.43 2.92
C LEU A 34 -15.19 12.89 1.50
N ASN A 35 -16.22 13.32 0.77
CA ASN A 35 -16.41 12.92 -0.62
C ASN A 35 -15.22 13.35 -1.49
N ASP A 36 -14.78 14.60 -1.34
CA ASP A 36 -13.62 15.15 -2.06
C ASP A 36 -12.32 14.37 -1.79
N MET A 37 -12.21 13.76 -0.61
CA MET A 37 -11.05 12.94 -0.25
C MET A 37 -11.19 11.47 -0.65
N LEU A 38 -12.39 10.88 -0.60
CA LEU A 38 -12.66 9.49 -0.97
C LEU A 38 -12.61 9.27 -2.48
N MET A 39 -13.13 10.22 -3.27
CA MET A 39 -13.23 10.10 -4.72
C MET A 39 -11.86 9.87 -5.39
N PRO A 40 -10.79 10.65 -5.09
CA PRO A 40 -9.44 10.37 -5.57
C PRO A 40 -8.85 9.02 -5.12
N MET A 41 -9.27 8.49 -3.96
CA MET A 41 -8.75 7.24 -3.41
C MET A 41 -9.40 6.01 -4.05
N LEU A 42 -10.69 6.09 -4.40
CA LEU A 42 -11.47 4.96 -4.94
C LEU A 42 -11.54 4.97 -6.47
N LEU A 43 -11.70 6.16 -7.07
CA LEU A 43 -11.92 6.36 -8.50
C LEU A 43 -10.78 7.11 -9.18
N GLY A 44 -9.67 7.31 -8.47
CA GLY A 44 -8.51 8.01 -9.00
C GLY A 44 -7.93 7.31 -10.24
N PHE A 45 -7.86 8.01 -11.38
CA PHE A 45 -7.24 7.47 -12.59
C PHE A 45 -6.42 8.53 -13.30
N LYS A 46 -5.12 8.24 -13.51
CA LYS A 46 -4.17 9.22 -14.05
C LYS A 46 -4.31 9.46 -15.55
N SER A 47 -4.76 8.46 -16.30
CA SER A 47 -4.71 8.48 -17.77
C SER A 47 -5.97 9.03 -18.44
N GLU A 48 -7.03 9.28 -17.67
CA GLU A 48 -8.31 9.75 -18.20
C GLU A 48 -8.71 11.06 -17.52
N ALA A 49 -8.89 12.12 -18.30
CA ALA A 49 -9.15 13.46 -17.77
C ALA A 49 -10.51 13.58 -17.05
N ASN A 50 -11.45 12.69 -17.37
CA ASN A 50 -12.78 12.67 -16.79
C ASN A 50 -12.83 12.03 -15.39
N PHE A 51 -11.72 11.48 -14.89
CA PHE A 51 -11.64 10.86 -13.57
C PHE A 51 -10.91 11.75 -12.55
N PRO A 52 -11.21 11.61 -11.25
CA PRO A 52 -10.42 12.23 -10.21
C PRO A 52 -8.93 11.89 -10.34
N GLN A 53 -8.07 12.85 -9.99
CA GLN A 53 -6.63 12.62 -10.01
C GLN A 53 -6.25 11.58 -8.95
N ALA A 54 -5.55 10.52 -9.38
CA ALA A 54 -5.14 9.44 -8.49
C ALA A 54 -4.20 9.94 -7.38
N VAL A 55 -4.42 9.45 -6.16
CA VAL A 55 -3.53 9.74 -5.04
C VAL A 55 -2.16 9.12 -5.28
N ASN A 56 -1.10 9.90 -5.02
CA ASN A 56 0.26 9.38 -5.07
C ASN A 56 0.51 8.44 -3.87
N VAL A 57 0.66 7.14 -4.15
CA VAL A 57 0.87 6.11 -3.12
C VAL A 57 2.17 6.31 -2.33
N LEU A 58 3.25 6.78 -2.96
CA LEU A 58 4.52 7.05 -2.26
C LEU A 58 4.35 8.15 -1.23
N SER A 59 3.57 9.19 -1.55
CA SER A 59 3.22 10.23 -0.59
C SER A 59 2.40 9.72 0.59
N LEU A 60 1.59 8.66 0.40
CA LEU A 60 0.88 8.00 1.50
C LEU A 60 1.83 7.18 2.36
N ILE A 61 2.75 6.46 1.74
CA ILE A 61 3.78 5.69 2.44
C ILE A 61 4.66 6.63 3.28
N ASP A 62 5.05 7.79 2.74
CA ASP A 62 5.84 8.79 3.47
C ASP A 62 5.08 9.38 4.67
N ARG A 63 3.75 9.49 4.57
CA ARG A 63 2.92 9.91 5.72
C ARG A 63 2.83 8.81 6.77
N LEU A 64 2.65 7.57 6.35
CA LEU A 64 2.62 6.41 7.24
C LEU A 64 3.97 6.24 7.96
N ASP A 65 5.10 6.43 7.26
CA ASP A 65 6.43 6.32 7.84
C ASP A 65 6.70 7.33 8.95
N LYS A 66 6.09 8.52 8.88
CA LYS A 66 6.18 9.52 9.97
C LYS A 66 5.52 9.05 11.27
N GLU A 67 4.50 8.21 11.17
CA GLU A 67 3.81 7.63 12.33
C GLU A 67 4.44 6.29 12.75
N ILE A 68 4.92 5.52 11.78
CA ILE A 68 5.48 4.18 11.96
C ILE A 68 6.84 4.14 11.25
N PRO A 69 7.92 4.54 11.93
CA PRO A 69 9.23 4.64 11.30
C PRO A 69 9.72 3.32 10.72
N GLY A 70 10.20 3.37 9.48
CA GLY A 70 10.78 2.22 8.78
C GLY A 70 9.88 1.61 7.72
N VAL A 71 8.61 2.01 7.64
CA VAL A 71 7.68 1.58 6.57
C VAL A 71 8.20 1.99 5.19
N ARG A 72 8.75 3.20 5.03
CA ARG A 72 9.29 3.66 3.75
C ARG A 72 10.49 2.83 3.33
N ARG A 73 11.41 2.57 4.26
CA ARG A 73 12.59 1.73 4.02
C ARG A 73 12.21 0.30 3.63
N ALA A 74 11.21 -0.26 4.31
CA ALA A 74 10.66 -1.58 3.99
C ALA A 74 10.07 -1.62 2.57
N TYR A 75 9.29 -0.61 2.20
CA TYR A 75 8.76 -0.46 0.84
C TYR A 75 9.86 -0.40 -0.21
N ASP A 76 10.85 0.49 -0.03
CA ASP A 76 11.93 0.69 -1.01
C ASP A 76 12.74 -0.61 -1.20
N SER A 77 12.97 -1.36 -0.12
CA SER A 77 13.67 -2.66 -0.18
C SER A 77 12.91 -3.70 -1.01
N PHE A 78 11.58 -3.77 -0.87
CA PHE A 78 10.75 -4.67 -1.68
C PHE A 78 10.56 -4.17 -3.10
N SER A 79 10.49 -2.86 -3.31
CA SER A 79 10.40 -2.27 -4.63
C SER A 79 11.66 -2.57 -5.43
N GLU A 80 12.85 -2.38 -4.84
CA GLU A 80 14.13 -2.72 -5.44
C GLU A 80 14.21 -4.21 -5.81
N ALA A 81 13.82 -5.09 -4.89
CA ALA A 81 13.83 -6.53 -5.14
C ALA A 81 12.75 -7.02 -6.12
N ALA A 82 11.74 -6.19 -6.44
CA ALA A 82 10.71 -6.48 -7.43
C ALA A 82 11.10 -6.07 -8.85
N HIS A 83 12.13 -5.24 -9.03
CA HIS A 83 12.52 -4.72 -10.32
C HIS A 83 13.40 -5.70 -11.12
N PRO A 84 13.35 -5.66 -12.47
CA PRO A 84 14.25 -6.43 -13.32
C PRO A 84 15.64 -5.79 -13.39
N ASN A 85 16.22 -5.48 -12.23
CA ASN A 85 17.51 -4.81 -12.10
C ASN A 85 18.51 -5.73 -11.36
N TYR A 86 19.68 -5.19 -11.01
CA TYR A 86 20.66 -5.96 -10.24
C TYR A 86 20.08 -6.43 -8.90
N GLY A 87 19.42 -5.55 -8.13
CA GLY A 87 18.86 -5.88 -6.82
C GLY A 87 17.77 -6.96 -6.84
N GLY A 88 16.93 -7.01 -7.88
CA GLY A 88 15.83 -7.97 -8.01
C GLY A 88 16.14 -9.22 -8.84
N VAL A 89 17.15 -9.19 -9.71
CA VAL A 89 17.48 -10.33 -10.60
C VAL A 89 18.89 -10.82 -10.36
N SER A 90 19.91 -10.07 -10.78
CA SER A 90 21.29 -10.57 -10.77
C SER A 90 21.80 -10.83 -9.34
N GLY A 91 21.57 -9.92 -8.40
CA GLY A 91 21.97 -10.04 -7.01
C GLY A 91 21.27 -11.17 -6.26
N LEU A 92 20.03 -11.51 -6.63
CA LEU A 92 19.25 -12.56 -5.96
C LEU A 92 19.42 -13.94 -6.58
N TYR A 93 19.61 -14.03 -7.90
CA TYR A 93 19.59 -15.29 -8.64
C TYR A 93 20.91 -15.63 -9.32
N THR A 94 21.96 -14.83 -9.16
CA THR A 94 23.27 -15.14 -9.76
C THR A 94 24.38 -15.29 -8.74
N TYR A 95 25.35 -16.13 -9.09
CA TYR A 95 26.61 -16.29 -8.39
C TYR A 95 27.75 -16.16 -9.39
N THR A 96 28.69 -15.26 -9.11
CA THR A 96 29.87 -15.05 -9.97
C THR A 96 31.10 -15.68 -9.31
N ASN A 97 31.67 -16.69 -9.97
CA ASN A 97 32.96 -17.25 -9.62
C ASN A 97 34.07 -16.47 -10.35
N HIS A 98 34.71 -15.55 -9.64
CA HIS A 98 35.77 -14.71 -10.20
C HIS A 98 37.06 -15.48 -10.53
N LYS A 99 37.28 -16.66 -9.94
CA LYS A 99 38.47 -17.48 -10.24
C LYS A 99 38.34 -18.21 -11.58
N GLU A 100 37.11 -18.61 -11.93
CA GLU A 100 36.79 -19.32 -13.16
C GLU A 100 36.22 -18.41 -14.26
N TYR A 101 36.13 -17.09 -14.00
CA TYR A 101 35.50 -16.11 -14.89
C TYR A 101 34.10 -16.55 -15.35
N ARG A 102 33.31 -17.13 -14.44
CA ARG A 102 32.01 -17.74 -14.75
C ARG A 102 30.91 -17.18 -13.86
N THR A 103 29.77 -16.86 -14.46
CA THR A 103 28.53 -16.54 -13.73
C THR A 103 27.51 -17.67 -13.89
N VAL A 104 26.94 -18.11 -12.78
CA VAL A 104 25.91 -19.13 -12.71
C VAL A 104 24.58 -18.48 -12.36
N PHE A 105 23.53 -18.84 -13.10
CA PHE A 105 22.16 -18.39 -12.88
C PHE A 105 21.39 -19.53 -12.19
N GLY A 106 20.89 -19.27 -10.99
CA GLY A 106 20.09 -20.18 -10.20
C GLY A 106 18.60 -19.91 -10.34
N ARG A 107 17.78 -20.90 -9.95
CA ARG A 107 16.32 -20.74 -9.83
C ARG A 107 15.91 -20.23 -8.45
N ASP A 108 16.73 -20.50 -7.44
CA ASP A 108 16.46 -20.16 -6.05
C ASP A 108 17.02 -18.80 -5.68
N VAL A 109 16.30 -18.12 -4.79
CA VAL A 109 16.73 -16.87 -4.18
C VAL A 109 17.92 -17.16 -3.27
N ARG A 110 19.05 -16.51 -3.51
CA ARG A 110 20.21 -16.59 -2.63
C ARG A 110 19.87 -16.01 -1.25
N PRO A 111 20.44 -16.57 -0.16
CA PRO A 111 20.35 -15.95 1.15
C PRO A 111 20.83 -14.49 1.07
N SER A 112 19.92 -13.57 1.37
CA SER A 112 20.17 -12.15 1.37
C SER A 112 19.41 -11.51 2.52
N PRO A 113 19.85 -10.34 3.04
CA PRO A 113 19.12 -9.63 4.08
C PRO A 113 17.65 -9.39 3.70
N ILE A 114 17.38 -9.04 2.44
CA ILE A 114 16.03 -8.82 1.94
C ILE A 114 15.22 -10.12 1.96
N ALA A 115 15.79 -11.24 1.49
CA ALA A 115 15.11 -12.53 1.51
C ALA A 115 14.79 -12.98 2.95
N ASN A 116 15.69 -12.75 3.89
CA ASN A 116 15.53 -13.12 5.31
C ASN A 116 14.50 -12.21 6.03
N SER A 117 14.45 -10.93 5.68
CA SER A 117 13.50 -9.97 6.26
C SER A 117 12.12 -10.00 5.59
N ALA A 118 11.99 -10.64 4.42
CA ALA A 118 10.75 -10.60 3.65
C ALA A 118 9.53 -11.12 4.42
N ALA A 119 9.66 -12.26 5.12
CA ALA A 119 8.58 -12.81 5.93
C ALA A 119 8.18 -11.85 7.07
N HIS A 120 9.16 -11.29 7.78
CA HIS A 120 8.94 -10.38 8.90
C HIS A 120 8.26 -9.09 8.46
N ILE A 121 8.75 -8.46 7.39
CA ILE A 121 8.17 -7.21 6.88
C ILE A 121 6.77 -7.47 6.32
N THR A 122 6.54 -8.60 5.64
CA THR A 122 5.21 -8.97 5.16
C THR A 122 4.23 -9.14 6.32
N ALA A 123 4.63 -9.88 7.36
CA ALA A 123 3.81 -10.08 8.56
C ALA A 123 3.52 -8.76 9.28
N ALA A 124 4.51 -7.88 9.44
CA ALA A 124 4.33 -6.57 10.03
C ALA A 124 3.38 -5.70 9.19
N SER A 125 3.52 -5.71 7.86
CA SER A 125 2.65 -4.96 6.94
C SER A 125 1.20 -5.44 7.02
N LEU A 126 0.99 -6.75 7.14
CA LEU A 126 -0.33 -7.35 7.32
C LEU A 126 -0.93 -7.04 8.70
N ALA A 127 -0.11 -7.01 9.75
CA ALA A 127 -0.57 -6.60 11.08
C ALA A 127 -1.04 -5.13 11.09
N LEU A 128 -0.30 -4.24 10.44
CA LEU A 128 -0.68 -2.84 10.25
C LEU A 128 -1.95 -2.69 9.42
N PHE A 129 -2.06 -3.47 8.33
CA PHE A 129 -3.28 -3.54 7.53
C PHE A 129 -4.49 -3.90 8.39
N ASN A 130 -4.39 -5.01 9.13
CA ASN A 130 -5.48 -5.54 9.96
C ASN A 130 -5.86 -4.54 11.05
N HIS A 131 -4.87 -3.89 11.67
CA HIS A 131 -5.14 -2.84 12.65
C HIS A 131 -5.93 -1.67 12.03
N ALA A 132 -5.47 -1.13 10.90
CA ALA A 132 -6.16 -0.02 10.24
C ALA A 132 -7.58 -0.41 9.80
N PHE A 133 -7.74 -1.61 9.26
CA PHE A 133 -9.02 -2.14 8.81
C PHE A 133 -10.02 -2.27 9.97
N ASN A 134 -9.59 -2.87 11.08
CA ASN A 134 -10.45 -3.06 12.26
C ASN A 134 -10.83 -1.72 12.93
N GLU A 135 -9.95 -0.72 12.90
CA GLU A 135 -10.30 0.62 13.39
C GLU A 135 -11.33 1.30 12.47
N ILE A 136 -11.19 1.16 11.15
CA ILE A 136 -12.19 1.65 10.20
C ILE A 136 -13.54 0.98 10.43
N GLU A 137 -13.56 -0.34 10.64
CA GLU A 137 -14.79 -1.09 10.93
C GLU A 137 -15.53 -0.55 12.16
N LYS A 138 -14.82 -0.14 13.21
CA LYS A 138 -15.43 0.47 14.40
C LYS A 138 -16.00 1.86 14.13
N LEU A 139 -15.33 2.65 13.29
CA LEU A 139 -15.70 4.04 13.00
C LEU A 139 -16.81 4.15 11.95
N MET A 140 -16.90 3.18 11.03
CA MET A 140 -17.82 3.23 9.88
C MET A 140 -19.32 3.20 10.25
N PRO A 141 -19.80 2.41 11.24
CA PRO A 141 -21.20 2.45 11.64
C PRO A 141 -21.65 3.81 12.18
N ILE A 142 -20.81 4.48 12.96
CA ILE A 142 -21.06 5.84 13.46
C ILE A 142 -21.27 6.77 12.27
N TRP A 143 -20.40 6.63 11.26
CA TRP A 143 -20.46 7.42 10.04
C TRP A 143 -21.75 7.18 9.23
N LEU A 144 -22.12 5.91 9.01
CA LEU A 144 -23.31 5.55 8.23
C LEU A 144 -24.61 6.06 8.87
N ALA A 145 -24.68 6.08 10.20
CA ALA A 145 -25.86 6.56 10.93
C ALA A 145 -26.12 8.07 10.77
N GLU A 146 -25.09 8.85 10.43
CA GLU A 146 -25.20 10.31 10.24
C GLU A 146 -25.59 10.71 8.82
N LEU A 147 -25.55 9.78 7.86
CA LEU A 147 -25.89 10.08 6.47
C LEU A 147 -27.39 10.02 6.25
N SER A 148 -27.90 10.96 5.45
CA SER A 148 -29.25 10.84 4.92
C SER A 148 -29.34 9.59 4.03
N PRO A 149 -30.37 8.75 4.20
CA PRO A 149 -30.59 7.61 3.31
C PRO A 149 -30.67 8.09 1.86
N LEU A 150 -30.04 7.36 0.93
CA LEU A 150 -30.14 7.60 -0.51
C LEU A 150 -31.55 7.35 -1.08
N SER A 151 -32.56 7.12 -0.24
CA SER A 151 -33.93 6.80 -0.62
C SER A 151 -34.71 8.06 -1.04
N GLY A 152 -34.47 8.52 -2.26
CA GLY A 152 -35.57 8.87 -3.16
C GLY A 152 -36.01 7.61 -3.92
N PRO A 153 -37.27 7.51 -4.38
CA PRO A 153 -37.63 6.43 -5.31
C PRO A 153 -36.65 6.44 -6.48
N ARG A 154 -36.08 5.28 -6.80
CA ARG A 154 -35.35 5.08 -8.05
C ARG A 154 -36.36 5.36 -9.16
N ASP A 155 -36.11 6.37 -10.00
CA ASP A 155 -36.94 6.57 -11.19
C ASP A 155 -36.93 5.25 -11.97
N PRO A 156 -38.11 4.70 -12.32
CA PRO A 156 -38.17 3.49 -13.13
C PRO A 156 -37.50 3.78 -14.49
N GLU A 157 -36.52 2.94 -14.84
CA GLU A 157 -35.93 2.90 -16.20
C GLU A 157 -36.98 2.66 -17.28
#